data_AF-G4ABB0-F1
#
_entry.id   AF-G4ABB0-F1
#
_cell.length_a   1.000
_cell.length_b   1.000
_cell.length_c   1.000
_cell.angle_alpha   90.00
_cell.angle_beta   90.00
_cell.angle_gamma   90.00
#
_symmetry.space_group_name_H-M   'P 1'
#
loop_
_entity.id
_entity.type
_entity.pdbx_description
1 polymer ?
#
loop_
_entity_poly.entity_id
_entity_poly.type
_entity_poly.pdbx_seq_one_letter_code
_entity_poly.pdbx_strand_id
1 'polypeptide(L)'
;MELELTSDTKFVDIVAGRYDAEIRLGSDVAQDMIAVRLSDKMQMAVVGSSDYFARKGTPKKVEDLSEHDCLLFRLPSTDSIMAWDFRPAKQSSPVVQFHPKGQLCFNNSHLISRAVLAGKGLAWLPIDTVQPYLDSGELVEVLSDVAISYDGYHLYYPNRRQNSPLFKALVTALKI
;
A
#
# COMPACT_ATOMS: atom_id res chain seq x y z
N MET A 1 -2.58 21.53 24.47
CA MET A 1 -1.92 20.94 23.29
C MET A 1 -3.01 20.35 22.44
N GLU A 2 -3.01 20.69 21.17
CA GLU A 2 -4.00 20.24 20.20
C GLU A 2 -3.23 19.51 19.09
N LEU A 3 -3.69 18.32 18.73
CA LEU A 3 -3.13 17.52 17.64
C LEU A 3 -4.26 17.35 16.62
N GLU A 4 -4.02 17.82 15.40
CA GLU A 4 -4.94 17.65 14.27
C GLU A 4 -4.34 16.63 13.30
N LEU A 5 -5.14 15.65 12.89
CA LEU A 5 -4.74 14.60 11.96
C LEU A 5 -5.67 14.64 10.75
N THR A 6 -5.09 14.86 9.58
CA THR A 6 -5.80 14.80 8.29
C THR A 6 -5.26 13.64 7.48
N SER A 7 -6.16 12.83 6.94
CA SER A 7 -5.84 11.77 5.99
C SER A 7 -6.46 12.11 4.65
N ASP A 8 -5.61 12.41 3.66
CA ASP A 8 -6.02 12.54 2.27
C ASP A 8 -5.21 11.56 1.43
N THR A 9 -5.88 10.95 0.46
CA THR A 9 -5.28 10.06 -0.54
C THR A 9 -4.58 10.81 -1.68
N LYS A 10 -4.76 12.13 -1.75
CA LYS A 10 -4.11 13.01 -2.74
C LYS A 10 -2.76 13.50 -2.23
N PHE A 11 -1.86 13.79 -3.16
CA PHE A 11 -0.62 14.46 -2.84
C PHE A 11 -0.92 15.91 -2.45
N VAL A 12 -0.68 16.25 -1.18
CA VAL A 12 -0.86 17.61 -0.66
C VAL A 12 0.52 18.23 -0.45
N ASP A 13 0.70 19.46 -0.92
CA ASP A 13 1.84 20.27 -0.51
C ASP A 13 1.65 20.64 0.96
N ILE A 14 2.41 20.00 1.84
CA ILE A 14 2.28 20.22 3.28
C ILE A 14 2.70 21.62 3.74
N VAL A 15 3.57 22.29 2.98
CA VAL A 15 3.97 23.67 3.29
C VAL A 15 2.81 24.61 2.96
N ALA A 16 2.22 24.47 1.77
CA ALA A 16 1.05 25.24 1.38
C ALA A 16 -0.18 24.93 2.26
N GLY A 17 -0.35 23.65 2.65
CA GLY A 17 -1.41 23.16 3.53
C GLY A 17 -1.22 23.48 5.01
N ARG A 18 -0.10 24.12 5.40
CA ARG A 18 0.26 24.46 6.79
C ARG A 18 0.35 23.24 7.73
N TYR A 19 0.67 22.07 7.19
CA TYR A 19 0.95 20.87 7.98
C TYR A 19 2.37 20.90 8.54
N ASP A 20 2.53 20.33 9.73
CA ASP A 20 3.81 20.29 10.43
C ASP A 20 4.69 19.10 10.03
N ALA A 21 4.06 18.01 9.60
CA ALA A 21 4.71 16.81 9.08
C ALA A 21 3.72 16.00 8.21
N GLU A 22 4.26 15.05 7.46
CA GLU A 22 3.49 14.10 6.64
C GLU A 22 4.04 12.69 6.78
N ILE A 23 3.19 11.69 6.62
CA ILE A 23 3.62 10.29 6.52
C ILE A 23 3.44 9.84 5.07
N ARG A 24 4.49 9.32 4.44
CA ARG A 24 4.41 8.73 3.09
C ARG A 24 5.21 7.46 2.97
N LEU A 25 4.94 6.71 1.91
CA LEU A 25 5.72 5.56 1.50
C LEU A 25 7.05 5.99 0.86
N GLY A 26 8.13 5.25 1.11
CA GLY A 26 9.44 5.51 0.51
C GLY A 26 10.24 6.57 1.28
N SER A 27 11.35 7.02 0.70
CA SER A 27 12.27 7.98 1.32
C SER A 27 12.60 9.20 0.46
N ASP A 28 11.98 9.34 -0.72
CA ASP A 28 12.26 10.47 -1.61
C ASP A 28 11.75 11.78 -0.99
N VAL A 29 12.70 12.68 -0.71
CA VAL A 29 12.45 13.99 -0.10
C VAL A 29 12.84 15.13 -1.01
N ALA A 30 12.03 16.19 -0.96
CA ALA A 30 12.46 17.49 -1.44
C ALA A 30 13.67 18.01 -0.63
N GLN A 31 14.47 18.87 -1.25
CA GLN A 31 15.58 19.56 -0.60
C GLN A 31 15.07 20.29 0.66
N ASP A 32 15.83 20.21 1.78
CA ASP A 32 15.54 20.80 3.10
C ASP A 32 14.48 20.10 4.00
N MET A 33 14.02 18.90 3.63
CA MET A 33 13.20 18.04 4.51
C MET A 33 14.02 16.94 5.20
N ILE A 34 13.59 16.57 6.41
CA ILE A 34 14.09 15.39 7.13
C ILE A 34 13.09 14.24 6.95
N ALA A 35 13.58 13.07 6.54
CA ALA A 35 12.83 11.82 6.54
C ALA A 35 13.24 10.95 7.74
N VAL A 36 12.25 10.49 8.52
CA VAL A 36 12.45 9.53 9.61
C VAL A 36 11.65 8.29 9.28
N ARG A 37 12.33 7.14 9.15
CA ARG A 37 11.67 5.85 8.97
C ARG A 37 10.74 5.57 10.16
N LEU A 38 9.48 5.30 9.86
CA LEU A 38 8.45 4.95 10.82
C LEU A 38 8.17 3.46 10.84
N SER A 39 8.17 2.78 9.69
CA SER A 39 7.81 1.37 9.63
C SER A 39 8.85 0.51 8.94
N ASP A 40 8.71 -0.80 9.15
CA ASP A 40 9.38 -1.79 8.32
C ASP A 40 8.95 -1.78 6.86
N LYS A 41 9.68 -2.52 6.02
CA LYS A 41 9.36 -2.63 4.59
C LYS A 41 7.92 -3.11 4.42
N MET A 42 7.20 -2.45 3.53
CA MET A 42 5.81 -2.79 3.22
C MET A 42 5.80 -3.82 2.09
N GLN A 43 5.51 -5.08 2.43
CA GLN A 43 5.31 -6.13 1.43
C GLN A 43 3.88 -6.09 0.89
N MET A 44 3.74 -6.18 -0.43
CA MET A 44 2.44 -6.29 -1.09
C MET A 44 2.07 -7.75 -1.30
N ALA A 45 0.80 -8.07 -1.18
CA ALA A 45 0.24 -9.40 -1.36
C ALA A 45 -0.88 -9.36 -2.41
N VAL A 46 -0.92 -10.39 -3.27
CA VAL A 46 -2.12 -10.69 -4.05
C VAL A 46 -2.99 -11.62 -3.21
N VAL A 47 -4.21 -11.19 -2.92
CA VAL A 47 -5.14 -11.94 -2.06
C VAL A 47 -6.49 -12.13 -2.72
N GLY A 48 -7.14 -13.25 -2.40
CA GLY A 48 -8.52 -13.56 -2.77
C GLY A 48 -9.21 -14.33 -1.65
N SER A 49 -10.53 -14.26 -1.56
CA SER A 49 -11.27 -15.12 -0.63
C SER A 49 -11.17 -16.59 -1.07
N SER A 50 -11.22 -17.53 -0.12
CA SER A 50 -11.31 -18.97 -0.39
C SER A 50 -12.46 -19.32 -1.36
N ASP A 51 -13.63 -18.70 -1.17
CA ASP A 51 -14.82 -18.82 -2.03
C ASP A 51 -14.57 -18.40 -3.49
N TYR A 52 -13.76 -17.36 -3.71
CA TYR A 52 -13.39 -16.90 -5.05
C TYR A 52 -12.53 -17.96 -5.74
N PHE A 53 -11.51 -18.47 -5.06
CA PHE A 53 -10.60 -19.48 -5.59
C PHE A 53 -11.32 -20.82 -5.85
N ALA A 54 -12.30 -21.19 -5.04
CA ALA A 54 -13.13 -22.37 -5.29
C ALA A 54 -13.91 -22.27 -6.62
N ARG A 55 -14.32 -21.07 -7.04
CA ARG A 55 -15.07 -20.84 -8.28
C ARG A 55 -14.20 -20.61 -9.51
N LYS A 56 -13.07 -19.91 -9.35
CA LYS A 56 -12.24 -19.41 -10.46
C LYS A 56 -10.88 -20.10 -10.58
N GLY A 57 -10.53 -20.97 -9.64
CA GLY A 57 -9.19 -21.53 -9.51
C GLY A 57 -8.19 -20.51 -8.93
N THR A 58 -6.96 -20.95 -8.71
CA THR A 58 -5.87 -20.15 -8.11
C THR A 58 -4.80 -19.84 -9.16
N PRO A 59 -4.42 -18.57 -9.36
CA PRO A 59 -3.33 -18.23 -10.28
C PRO A 59 -1.99 -18.75 -9.75
N LYS A 60 -1.15 -19.25 -10.64
CA LYS A 60 0.17 -19.83 -10.29
C LYS A 60 1.33 -18.96 -10.74
N LYS A 61 1.09 -18.02 -11.67
CA LYS A 61 2.06 -17.05 -12.16
C LYS A 61 1.35 -15.72 -12.45
N VAL A 62 2.13 -14.65 -12.57
CA VAL A 62 1.61 -13.28 -12.79
C VAL A 62 0.75 -13.21 -14.05
N GLU A 63 1.08 -13.95 -15.10
CA GLU A 63 0.32 -13.97 -16.35
C GLU A 63 -1.09 -14.54 -16.17
N ASP A 64 -1.29 -15.47 -15.23
CA ASP A 64 -2.61 -16.07 -14.98
C ASP A 64 -3.61 -15.02 -14.46
N LEU A 65 -3.13 -13.91 -13.88
CA LEU A 65 -3.99 -12.82 -13.40
C LEU A 65 -4.83 -12.19 -14.52
N SER A 66 -4.48 -12.35 -15.80
CA SER A 66 -5.31 -11.88 -16.92
C SER A 66 -6.66 -12.58 -17.00
N GLU A 67 -6.76 -13.80 -16.46
CA GLU A 67 -7.98 -14.62 -16.45
C GLU A 67 -8.82 -14.43 -15.18
N HIS A 68 -8.36 -13.58 -14.26
CA HIS A 68 -9.02 -13.30 -12.99
C HIS A 68 -9.64 -11.91 -12.93
N ASP A 69 -10.67 -11.79 -12.10
CA ASP A 69 -11.33 -10.52 -11.80
C ASP A 69 -10.44 -9.73 -10.85
N CYS A 70 -9.63 -8.79 -11.36
CA CYS A 70 -8.78 -7.96 -10.51
C CYS A 70 -9.55 -6.74 -9.99
N LEU A 71 -9.48 -6.48 -8.69
CA LEU A 71 -10.04 -5.28 -8.07
C LEU A 71 -9.12 -4.09 -8.35
N LEU A 72 -9.66 -3.09 -9.05
CA LEU A 72 -8.87 -1.97 -9.54
C LEU A 72 -8.79 -0.86 -8.48
N PHE A 73 -7.63 -0.24 -8.35
CA PHE A 73 -7.46 0.97 -7.55
C PHE A 73 -7.16 2.15 -8.47
N ARG A 74 -8.02 3.16 -8.45
CA ARG A 74 -7.82 4.43 -9.15
C ARG A 74 -7.11 5.40 -8.24
N LEU A 75 -5.91 5.81 -8.65
CA LEU A 75 -5.07 6.75 -7.92
C LEU A 75 -5.73 8.13 -7.92
N PRO A 76 -6.10 8.69 -6.76
CA PRO A 76 -6.80 9.98 -6.69
C PRO A 76 -5.98 11.18 -7.20
N SER A 77 -4.66 11.05 -7.24
CA SER A 77 -3.72 12.08 -7.70
C SER A 77 -3.59 12.15 -9.23
N THR A 78 -3.66 11.01 -9.92
CA THR A 78 -3.41 10.91 -11.38
C THR A 78 -4.61 10.43 -12.17
N ASP A 79 -5.69 10.00 -11.50
CA ASP A 79 -6.87 9.34 -12.07
C ASP A 79 -6.58 8.02 -12.81
N SER A 80 -5.32 7.56 -12.80
CA SER A 80 -4.89 6.32 -13.45
C SER A 80 -5.18 5.10 -12.59
N ILE A 81 -5.35 3.95 -13.22
CA ILE A 81 -5.41 2.66 -12.52
C ILE A 81 -4.00 2.28 -12.08
N MET A 82 -3.87 1.92 -10.80
CA MET A 82 -2.62 1.46 -10.21
C MET A 82 -2.23 0.11 -10.82
N ALA A 83 -1.04 0.06 -11.43
CA ALA A 83 -0.45 -1.19 -11.86
C ALA A 83 0.07 -1.99 -10.66
N TRP A 84 0.14 -3.30 -10.80
CA TRP A 84 0.66 -4.21 -9.78
C TRP A 84 2.10 -4.57 -10.12
N ASP A 85 3.01 -4.28 -9.20
CA ASP A 85 4.41 -4.60 -9.39
C ASP A 85 4.76 -5.92 -8.71
N PHE A 86 5.57 -6.72 -9.40
CA PHE A 86 6.06 -8.01 -8.94
C PHE A 86 7.58 -8.06 -9.04
N ARG A 87 8.22 -8.67 -8.04
CA ARG A 87 9.66 -8.86 -8.00
C ARG A 87 9.99 -10.33 -8.27
N PRO A 88 10.53 -10.68 -9.45
CA PRO A 88 10.93 -12.07 -9.72
C PRO A 88 11.98 -12.56 -8.72
N ALA A 89 11.98 -13.87 -8.44
CA ALA A 89 12.86 -14.50 -7.45
C ALA A 89 14.36 -14.19 -7.62
N LYS A 90 14.81 -14.00 -8.86
CA LYS A 90 16.18 -13.53 -9.13
C LYS A 90 16.22 -12.02 -8.92
N GLN A 91 16.82 -11.55 -7.83
CA GLN A 91 16.86 -10.13 -7.44
C GLN A 91 17.39 -9.18 -8.53
N SER A 92 18.26 -9.68 -9.42
CA SER A 92 18.78 -8.90 -10.56
C SER A 92 17.78 -8.72 -11.70
N SER A 93 16.67 -9.47 -11.69
CA SER A 93 15.62 -9.35 -12.69
C SER A 93 14.85 -8.04 -12.48
N PRO A 94 14.42 -7.39 -13.58
CA PRO A 94 13.61 -6.18 -13.49
C PRO A 94 12.27 -6.47 -12.80
N VAL A 95 11.69 -5.44 -12.19
CA VAL A 95 10.30 -5.48 -11.70
C VAL A 95 9.38 -5.74 -12.89
N VAL A 96 8.45 -6.66 -12.72
CA VAL A 96 7.40 -6.95 -13.69
C VAL A 96 6.17 -6.16 -13.31
N GLN A 97 5.70 -5.32 -14.22
CA GLN A 97 4.49 -4.52 -14.02
C GLN A 97 3.31 -5.17 -14.75
N PHE A 98 2.28 -5.53 -13.98
CA PHE A 98 1.02 -6.05 -14.48
C PHE A 98 -0.05 -4.95 -14.44
N HIS A 99 -0.79 -4.79 -15.52
CA HIS A 99 -1.90 -3.84 -15.59
C HIS A 99 -3.21 -4.59 -15.36
N PRO A 100 -3.79 -4.52 -14.15
CA PRO A 100 -4.96 -5.30 -13.81
C PRO A 100 -6.18 -4.88 -14.64
N LYS A 101 -7.01 -5.86 -14.97
CA LYS A 101 -8.31 -5.66 -15.61
C LYS A 101 -9.40 -6.24 -14.71
N GLY A 102 -10.52 -5.54 -14.60
CA GLY A 102 -11.64 -5.98 -13.81
C GLY A 102 -12.80 -5.00 -13.85
N GLN A 103 -13.93 -5.43 -13.31
CA GLN A 103 -15.19 -4.68 -13.39
C GLN A 103 -15.39 -3.71 -12.24
N LEU A 104 -14.71 -3.94 -11.11
CA LEU A 104 -14.84 -3.11 -9.91
C LEU A 104 -13.60 -2.25 -9.75
N CYS A 105 -13.82 -0.95 -9.65
CA CYS A 105 -12.77 0.05 -9.47
C CYS A 105 -13.09 0.94 -8.28
N PHE A 106 -12.09 1.13 -7.42
CA PHE A 106 -12.20 1.83 -6.15
C PHE A 106 -11.12 2.90 -6.06
N ASN A 107 -11.35 3.91 -5.24
CA ASN A 107 -10.35 4.93 -4.89
C ASN A 107 -9.98 4.86 -3.40
N ASN A 108 -10.37 3.78 -2.72
CA ASN A 108 -10.13 3.54 -1.30
C ASN A 108 -9.77 2.07 -1.05
N SER A 109 -8.61 1.81 -0.46
CA SER A 109 -8.09 0.46 -0.20
C SER A 109 -8.92 -0.32 0.82
N HIS A 110 -9.59 0.36 1.75
CA HIS A 110 -10.53 -0.28 2.68
C HIS A 110 -11.73 -0.88 1.95
N LEU A 111 -12.25 -0.18 0.92
CA LEU A 111 -13.32 -0.72 0.08
C LEU A 111 -12.85 -1.91 -0.76
N ILE A 112 -11.60 -1.90 -1.25
CA ILE A 112 -11.00 -3.07 -1.90
C ILE A 112 -10.93 -4.26 -0.93
N SER A 113 -10.47 -4.04 0.31
CA SER A 113 -10.38 -5.07 1.35
C SER A 113 -11.74 -5.72 1.62
N ARG A 114 -12.80 -4.90 1.74
CA ARG A 114 -14.18 -5.38 1.89
C ARG A 114 -14.67 -6.16 0.67
N ALA A 115 -14.32 -5.73 -0.54
CA ALA A 115 -14.73 -6.39 -1.78
C ALA A 115 -14.01 -7.73 -1.98
N VAL A 116 -12.73 -7.84 -1.63
CA VAL A 116 -11.99 -9.12 -1.73
C VAL A 116 -12.50 -10.14 -0.71
N LEU A 117 -12.82 -9.70 0.52
CA LEU A 117 -13.47 -10.55 1.53
C LEU A 117 -14.85 -11.05 1.06
N ALA A 118 -15.59 -10.21 0.34
CA ALA A 118 -16.86 -10.59 -0.28
C ALA A 118 -16.71 -11.45 -1.56
N GLY A 119 -15.50 -11.92 -1.87
CA GLY A 119 -15.18 -12.80 -2.98
C GLY A 119 -15.44 -12.19 -4.37
N LYS A 120 -15.25 -10.88 -4.50
CA LYS A 120 -15.49 -10.15 -5.75
C LYS A 120 -14.32 -10.17 -6.73
N GLY A 121 -13.18 -10.72 -6.35
CA GLY A 121 -11.99 -10.74 -7.19
C GLY A 121 -10.72 -10.95 -6.40
N LEU A 122 -9.59 -10.63 -7.05
CA LEU A 122 -8.27 -10.56 -6.45
C LEU A 122 -7.91 -9.11 -6.16
N ALA A 123 -7.27 -8.88 -5.02
CA ALA A 123 -6.75 -7.57 -4.64
C ALA A 123 -5.22 -7.61 -4.51
N TRP A 124 -4.59 -6.47 -4.77
CA TRP A 124 -3.17 -6.25 -4.47
C TRP A 124 -3.08 -5.17 -3.40
N LEU A 125 -2.74 -5.59 -2.19
CA LEU A 125 -2.81 -4.78 -0.97
C LEU A 125 -1.57 -4.98 -0.10
N PRO A 126 -1.21 -4.02 0.76
CA PRO A 126 -0.18 -4.23 1.79
C PRO A 126 -0.56 -5.42 2.68
N ILE A 127 0.38 -6.35 2.90
CA ILE A 127 0.09 -7.61 3.59
C ILE A 127 -0.39 -7.39 5.03
N ASP A 128 0.15 -6.38 5.71
CA ASP A 128 -0.23 -5.96 7.06
C ASP A 128 -1.70 -5.54 7.16
N THR A 129 -2.26 -4.92 6.11
CA THR A 129 -3.68 -4.52 6.07
C THR A 129 -4.64 -5.70 5.97
N VAL A 130 -4.16 -6.87 5.53
CA VAL A 130 -4.95 -8.08 5.31
C VAL A 130 -4.52 -9.26 6.17
N GLN A 131 -3.47 -9.12 6.97
CA GLN A 131 -2.91 -10.18 7.83
C GLN A 131 -3.95 -10.86 8.72
N PRO A 132 -4.88 -10.15 9.41
CA PRO A 132 -5.89 -10.81 10.24
C PRO A 132 -6.81 -11.76 9.45
N TYR A 133 -7.04 -11.46 8.17
CA TYR A 133 -7.87 -12.28 7.30
C TYR A 133 -7.10 -13.45 6.67
N LEU A 134 -5.78 -13.31 6.52
CA LEU A 134 -4.90 -14.42 6.16
C LEU A 134 -4.80 -15.41 7.32
N ASP A 135 -4.62 -14.91 8.55
CA ASP A 135 -4.50 -15.73 9.76
C ASP A 135 -5.78 -16.53 10.06
N SER A 136 -6.95 -15.94 9.80
CA SER A 136 -8.25 -16.61 9.94
C SER A 136 -8.63 -17.51 8.76
N GLY A 137 -7.91 -17.42 7.63
CA GLY A 137 -8.21 -18.16 6.40
C GLY A 137 -9.39 -17.62 5.58
N GLU A 138 -9.92 -16.43 5.93
CA GLU A 138 -10.92 -15.73 5.12
C GLU A 138 -10.35 -15.29 3.77
N LEU A 139 -9.07 -14.89 3.78
CA LEU A 139 -8.29 -14.60 2.58
C LEU A 139 -7.16 -15.63 2.43
N VAL A 140 -6.80 -15.87 1.19
CA VAL A 140 -5.64 -16.69 0.82
C VAL A 140 -4.71 -15.82 -0.04
N GLU A 141 -3.45 -15.78 0.34
CA GLU A 141 -2.38 -15.14 -0.43
C GLU A 141 -1.92 -16.06 -1.58
N VAL A 142 -1.65 -15.46 -2.73
CA VAL A 142 -1.12 -16.12 -3.92
C VAL A 142 0.05 -15.32 -4.48
N LEU A 143 0.92 -15.97 -5.27
CA LEU A 143 2.08 -15.34 -5.91
C LEU A 143 3.07 -14.69 -4.90
N SER A 144 3.13 -15.24 -3.68
CA SER A 144 3.99 -14.74 -2.60
C SER A 144 5.49 -14.84 -2.90
N ASP A 145 5.87 -15.73 -3.82
CA ASP A 145 7.25 -15.92 -4.30
C ASP A 145 7.76 -14.77 -5.17
N VAL A 146 6.84 -13.96 -5.71
CA VAL A 146 7.13 -12.78 -6.54
C VAL A 146 6.58 -11.48 -5.96
N ALA A 147 6.20 -11.49 -4.68
CA ALA A 147 5.72 -10.31 -3.97
C ALA A 147 6.78 -9.20 -3.94
N ILE A 148 6.37 -7.98 -4.25
CA ILE A 148 7.25 -6.80 -4.12
C ILE A 148 7.18 -6.25 -2.69
N SER A 149 8.28 -5.65 -2.23
CA SER A 149 8.31 -4.83 -1.02
C SER A 149 8.76 -3.42 -1.35
N TYR A 150 8.08 -2.43 -0.80
CA TYR A 150 8.48 -1.04 -0.83
C TYR A 150 9.19 -0.66 0.46
N ASP A 151 9.99 0.40 0.39
CA ASP A 151 10.47 1.05 1.60
C ASP A 151 9.24 1.60 2.33
N GLY A 152 9.07 1.19 3.59
CA GLY A 152 7.87 1.48 4.37
C GLY A 152 7.62 2.96 4.60
N TYR A 153 6.76 3.24 5.57
CA TYR A 153 6.37 4.60 5.88
C TYR A 153 7.52 5.40 6.50
N HIS A 154 7.64 6.65 6.06
CA HIS A 154 8.53 7.65 6.61
C HIS A 154 7.73 8.89 6.99
N LEU A 155 8.15 9.52 8.09
CA LEU A 155 7.70 10.84 8.50
C LEU A 155 8.59 11.90 7.87
N TYR A 156 7.98 12.87 7.21
CA TYR A 156 8.62 13.98 6.53
C TYR A 156 8.28 15.30 7.20
N TYR A 157 9.27 16.13 7.48
CA TYR A 157 9.05 17.44 8.08
C TYR A 157 10.17 18.45 7.76
N PRO A 158 9.88 19.77 7.79
CA PRO A 158 10.90 20.80 7.60
C PRO A 158 11.95 20.78 8.73
N ASN A 159 13.24 20.89 8.36
CA ASN A 159 14.39 20.77 9.29
C ASN A 159 14.26 21.63 10.57
N ARG A 160 13.68 22.85 10.45
CA ARG A 160 13.47 23.80 11.56
C ARG A 160 12.70 23.25 12.78
N ARG A 161 11.99 22.11 12.67
CA ARG A 161 11.17 21.55 13.75
C ARG A 161 11.84 20.46 14.59
N GLN A 162 13.06 20.01 14.22
CA GLN A 162 13.75 18.90 14.89
C GLN A 162 13.92 19.09 16.41
N ASN A 163 13.94 20.32 16.91
CA ASN A 163 14.18 20.62 18.33
C ASN A 163 12.92 20.68 19.21
N SER A 164 11.71 20.57 18.66
CA SER A 164 10.48 20.61 19.47
C SER A 164 10.31 19.34 20.32
N PRO A 165 10.17 19.42 21.65
CA PRO A 165 9.97 18.24 22.50
C PRO A 165 8.71 17.44 22.15
N LEU A 166 7.60 18.13 21.84
CA LEU A 166 6.36 17.49 21.40
C LEU A 166 6.58 16.71 20.09
N PHE A 167 7.31 17.31 19.15
CA PHE A 167 7.58 16.68 17.87
C PHE A 167 8.44 15.42 18.04
N LYS A 168 9.47 15.47 18.90
CA LYS A 168 10.27 14.29 19.24
C LYS A 168 9.43 13.18 19.89
N ALA A 169 8.53 13.53 20.79
CA ALA A 169 7.61 12.58 21.41
C ALA A 169 6.68 11.94 20.37
N LEU A 170 6.12 12.73 19.45
CA LEU A 170 5.28 12.26 18.35
C LEU A 170 6.04 11.30 17.42
N VAL A 171 7.23 11.69 16.96
CA VAL A 171 8.09 10.84 16.12
C VAL A 171 8.38 9.51 16.81
N THR A 172 8.63 9.53 18.11
CA THR A 172 8.91 8.31 18.88
C THR A 172 7.66 7.43 18.98
N ALA A 173 6.48 8.02 19.20
CA ALA A 173 5.22 7.29 19.29
C ALA A 173 4.74 6.70 17.95
N LEU A 174 5.17 7.27 16.82
CA LEU A 174 4.77 6.83 15.47
C LEU A 174 5.66 5.74 14.88
N LYS A 175 6.81 5.42 15.49
CA LYS A 175 7.68 4.34 15.02
C LYS A 175 7.09 2.98 15.39
N ILE A 176 6.94 2.11 14.41
CA ILE A 176 6.35 0.77 14.51
C ILE A 176 7.24 -0.28 13.85
#